data_AF-A0A3E2DF95-F1
#
_entry.id   AF-A0A3E2DF95-F1
#
_cell.length_a   1.000
_cell.length_b   1.000
_cell.length_c   1.000
_cell.angle_alpha   90.00
_cell.angle_beta   90.00
_cell.angle_gamma   90.00
#
_symmetry.space_group_name_H-M   'P 1'
#
loop_
_entity.id
_entity.type
_entity.pdbx_description
1 polymer ?
#
loop_
_entity_poly.entity_id
_entity_poly.type
_entity_poly.pdbx_seq_one_letter_code
_entity_poly.pdbx_strand_id
1 'polypeptide(L)' 'MLTDCPDAVAVDMESTAIAQVCRSLDVGFASIRGISDLCGPAANEEHPERVEGASERAASIVVELLETES' A
#
# COMPACT_ATOMS: atom_id res chain seq x y z
N MET A 1 -4.41 5.96 -17.65
CA MET A 1 -4.17 5.75 -16.21
C MET A 1 -3.15 4.66 -15.97
N LEU A 2 -3.41 3.36 -16.16
CA LEU A 2 -2.33 2.35 -16.10
C LEU A 2 -1.37 2.39 -17.29
N THR A 3 -1.81 2.92 -18.43
CA THR A 3 -0.97 3.15 -19.61
C THR A 3 0.17 4.15 -19.38
N ASP A 4 -0.01 5.05 -18.41
CA ASP A 4 0.95 6.12 -18.12
C ASP A 4 2.06 5.64 -17.17
N CYS A 5 1.81 4.52 -16.49
CA CYS A 5 2.71 3.85 -15.56
C CYS A 5 2.66 2.33 -15.81
N PRO A 6 3.26 1.82 -16.90
CA PRO A 6 3.11 0.42 -17.32
C PRO A 6 3.69 -0.58 -16.31
N ASP A 7 4.64 -0.15 -15.48
CA ASP A 7 5.27 -0.97 -14.44
C ASP A 7 4.55 -0.86 -13.07
N ALA A 8 3.43 -0.14 -12.98
CA ALA A 8 2.68 -0.01 -11.73
C ALA A 8 2.07 -1.37 -11.33
N VAL A 9 2.47 -1.87 -10.15
CA VAL A 9 1.98 -3.15 -9.60
C VAL A 9 0.82 -3.00 -8.62
N ALA A 10 0.58 -1.79 -8.11
CA ALA A 10 -0.50 -1.44 -7.20
C ALA A 10 -0.81 0.05 -7.27
N VAL A 11 -2.01 0.45 -6.85
CA VAL A 11 -2.43 1.85 -6.71
C VAL A 11 -3.08 2.06 -5.35
N ASP A 12 -2.87 3.22 -4.77
CA ASP A 12 -3.53 3.68 -3.55
C ASP A 12 -3.71 5.21 -3.61
N MET A 13 -4.17 5.81 -2.51
CA MET A 13 -4.52 7.23 -2.49
C MET A 13 -3.55 8.10 -1.65
N GLU A 14 -2.68 7.49 -0.84
CA GLU A 14 -1.85 8.21 0.13
C GLU A 14 -0.34 8.05 -0.04
N SER A 15 0.17 6.90 -0.54
CA SER A 15 1.60 6.57 -0.45
C SER A 15 2.51 7.62 -1.06
N THR A 16 2.14 8.13 -2.25
CA THR A 16 2.95 9.13 -2.96
C THR A 16 2.99 10.46 -2.22
N ALA A 17 1.87 10.88 -1.62
CA ALA A 17 1.82 12.13 -0.84
C ALA A 17 2.67 12.03 0.43
N ILE A 18 2.61 10.90 1.14
CA ILE A 18 3.45 10.68 2.33
C ILE A 18 4.93 10.65 1.93
N ALA A 19 5.29 9.91 0.87
CA ALA A 19 6.66 9.86 0.36
C ALA A 19 7.20 11.25 -0.01
N GLN A 20 6.37 12.10 -0.63
CA GLN A 20 6.73 13.47 -0.95
C GLN A 20 7.06 14.29 0.31
N VAL A 21 6.27 14.14 1.38
CA VAL A 21 6.52 14.82 2.66
C VAL A 21 7.80 14.29 3.33
N CYS A 22 7.97 12.97 3.43
CA CYS A 22 9.18 12.36 3.99
C CYS A 22 10.45 12.82 3.25
N ARG A 23 10.40 12.85 1.91
CA ARG A 23 11.49 13.39 1.08
C ARG A 23 11.79 14.85 1.39
N SER A 24 10.78 15.69 1.62
CA SER A 24 10.98 17.10 1.96
C SER A 24 11.64 17.31 3.34
N LEU A 25 11.58 16.29 4.21
CA LEU A 25 12.13 16.29 5.56
C LEU A 25 13.41 15.46 5.70
N ASP A 26 13.92 14.86 4.62
CA ASP A 26 15.05 13.93 4.62
C ASP A 26 14.86 12.73 5.57
N VAL A 27 13.64 12.19 5.61
CA VAL A 27 13.28 11.02 6.42
C VAL A 27 13.06 9.80 5.52
N GLY A 28 13.67 8.67 5.90
CA GLY A 28 13.45 7.39 5.22
C GLY A 28 11.99 6.95 5.27
N PHE A 29 11.48 6.42 4.16
CA PHE A 29 10.07 6.02 4.05
C PHE A 29 9.93 4.71 3.28
N ALA A 30 9.08 3.82 3.79
CA ALA A 30 8.62 2.62 3.12
C ALA A 30 7.09 2.51 3.30
N SER A 31 6.39 2.10 2.24
CA SER A 31 4.96 1.82 2.26
C SER A 31 4.72 0.33 2.09
N ILE A 32 3.98 -0.29 3.01
CA ILE A 32 3.59 -1.69 2.95
C ILE A 32 2.08 -1.72 2.70
N ARG A 33 1.66 -2.37 1.60
CA ARG A 33 0.26 -2.43 1.18
C ARG A 33 -0.21 -3.86 0.99
N GLY A 34 -1.35 -4.19 1.58
CA GLY A 34 -2.12 -5.39 1.25
C GLY A 34 -3.04 -5.10 0.07
N ILE A 35 -3.16 -6.06 -0.86
CA ILE A 35 -4.10 -5.97 -1.98
C ILE A 35 -5.49 -6.38 -1.47
N SER A 36 -6.43 -5.43 -1.47
CA SER A 36 -7.82 -5.64 -1.06
C SER A 36 -8.71 -5.99 -2.25
N ASP A 37 -8.43 -5.44 -3.42
CA ASP A 37 -9.16 -5.68 -4.66
C ASP A 37 -8.21 -5.70 -5.88
N LEU A 38 -8.70 -6.26 -6.98
CA LEU A 38 -8.03 -6.13 -8.28
C LEU A 38 -8.67 -5.01 -9.08
N CYS A 39 -7.83 -4.22 -9.77
CA CYS A 39 -8.29 -3.17 -10.66
C CYS A 39 -9.25 -3.73 -11.72
N GLY A 40 -10.54 -3.43 -11.57
CA GLY A 40 -11.57 -3.96 -12.45
C GLY A 40 -12.98 -3.61 -11.99
N PRO A 41 -14.00 -4.06 -12.71
CA PRO A 41 -15.40 -3.70 -12.45
C PRO A 41 -15.90 -4.07 -11.05
N ALA A 42 -15.33 -5.11 -10.45
CA ALA A 42 -15.74 -5.63 -9.13
C ALA A 42 -15.05 -4.92 -7.95
N ALA A 43 -14.08 -4.02 -8.19
CA ALA A 43 -13.26 -3.44 -7.12
C ALA A 43 -14.09 -2.79 -6.00
N ASN A 44 -15.19 -2.12 -6.36
CA ASN A 44 -16.10 -1.47 -5.40
C ASN A 44 -16.82 -2.45 -4.46
N GLU A 45 -16.97 -3.70 -4.87
CA GLU A 45 -17.62 -4.76 -4.11
C GLU A 45 -16.56 -5.58 -3.34
N GLU A 46 -15.43 -5.88 -3.98
CA GLU A 46 -14.35 -6.67 -3.39
C GLU A 46 -13.63 -5.95 -2.25
N HIS A 47 -13.40 -4.64 -2.39
CA HIS A 47 -12.62 -3.89 -1.40
C HIS A 47 -13.26 -3.94 0.00
N PRO A 48 -14.53 -3.56 0.21
CA PRO A 48 -15.17 -3.65 1.53
C PRO A 48 -15.14 -5.06 2.14
N GLU A 49 -15.22 -6.11 1.32
CA GLU A 49 -15.22 -7.50 1.80
C GLU A 49 -13.84 -7.98 2.27
N ARG A 50 -12.76 -7.45 1.68
CA ARG A 50 -11.40 -7.99 1.84
C ARG A 50 -10.43 -7.04 2.54
N VAL A 51 -10.79 -5.77 2.71
CA VAL A 51 -9.92 -4.73 3.26
C VAL A 51 -9.41 -5.07 4.66
N GLU A 52 -10.22 -5.70 5.51
CA GLU A 52 -9.81 -6.09 6.87
C GLU A 52 -8.63 -7.07 6.82
N GLY A 53 -8.78 -8.20 6.13
CA GLY A 53 -7.71 -9.18 6.00
C GLY A 53 -6.49 -8.65 5.23
N ALA A 54 -6.68 -7.76 4.25
CA ALA A 54 -5.56 -7.10 3.57
C ALA A 54 -4.76 -6.19 4.52
N SER A 55 -5.47 -5.48 5.41
CA SER A 55 -4.88 -4.61 6.42
C SER A 55 -4.14 -5.40 7.48
N GLU A 56 -4.72 -6.50 7.98
CA GLU A 56 -4.08 -7.40 8.95
C GLU A 56 -2.76 -7.98 8.42
N ARG A 57 -2.74 -8.44 7.16
CA ARG A 57 -1.52 -8.97 6.53
C ARG A 57 -0.45 -7.89 6.39
N ALA A 58 -0.82 -6.70 5.95
CA ALA A 58 0.12 -5.58 5.83
C ALA A 58 0.70 -5.19 7.20
N ALA A 59 -0.15 -5.13 8.23
CA ALA A 59 0.27 -4.84 9.60
C ALA A 59 1.21 -5.90 10.17
N SER A 60 0.93 -7.19 9.93
CA SER A 60 1.81 -8.29 10.36
C SER A 60 3.23 -8.14 9.80
N ILE A 61 3.37 -7.78 8.53
CA ILE A 61 4.68 -7.55 7.90
C ILE A 61 5.39 -6.36 8.54
N VAL A 62 4.67 -5.28 8.85
CA VAL A 62 5.25 -4.12 9.53
C VAL A 62 5.75 -4.49 10.93
N VAL A 63 4.98 -5.26 11.69
CA VAL A 63 5.40 -5.74 13.03
C VAL A 63 6.64 -6.61 12.92
N GLU A 64 6.66 -7.60 12.02
CA GLU A 64 7.80 -8.49 11.80
C GLU A 64 9.07 -7.72 11.38
N LEU A 65 8.92 -6.70 10.52
CA LEU A 65 10.03 -5.83 10.13
C LEU A 65 10.60 -5.07 11.34
N LEU A 66 9.74 -4.53 12.20
CA LEU A 66 10.18 -3.79 13.39
C LEU A 66 10.85 -4.69 14.44
N GLU A 67 10.43 -5.96 14.53
CA GLU A 67 11.04 -6.95 15.41
C GLU A 67 12.40 -7.44 14.89
N THR A 68 12.59 -7.51 13.57
CA THR A 68 13.83 -7.99 12.93
C THR A 68 14.97 -6.96 12.98
N GLU A 69 14.65 -5.68 13.06
CA GLU A 69 15.62 -4.58 13.15
C GLU A 69 16.14 -4.31 14.58
N SER A 70 15.81 -5.18 15.55
CA SER A 70 16.24 -5.09 16.97
C SER A 70 17.50 -5.90 17.31
#